data_AF-A0A834Y3Z5-F1
#
_entry.id   AF-A0A834Y3Z5-F1
#
_cell.length_a   1.000
_cell.length_b   1.000
_cell.length_c   1.000
_cell.angle_alpha   90.00
_cell.angle_beta   90.00
_cell.angle_gamma   90.00
#
_symmetry.space_group_name_H-M   'P 1'
#
loop_
_entity.id
_entity.type
_entity.pdbx_description
1 polymer ?
#
loop_
_entity_poly.entity_id
_entity_poly.type
_entity_poly.pdbx_seq_one_letter_code
_entity_poly.pdbx_strand_id
1 'polypeptide(L)'
;MRNLLFYNLPKLAINKLPAHLNSQTNITRYFSIISTKKIVNNKVNLLLPVNNNHVVINKNLLSLSCVLLKAKDKGDKKKSSKAQHINLNEISEFVDTDKFISQMDHSIEELKNNFIKHLTLRSSAGSIEQISVNFEGEEFMLQELVQIVRKPKMIVLNVTTFPQALPQIIEALEKSGMNLNPQQDGTTLFVPLPKVTKEHREGLAKNAKAIYIKCRDNLKDIKNKELKNLKKKTSISEDQVRRVHGQLEAICEKYIKDADVILDTKQKDLLKTE
;
A
#
# COMPACT_ATOMS: atom_id res chain seq x y z
N MET A 1 -21.58 41.59 18.50
CA MET A 1 -20.84 40.35 18.18
C MET A 1 -21.01 40.06 16.70
N ARG A 2 -19.91 39.71 16.02
CA ARG A 2 -19.67 39.89 14.58
C ARG A 2 -20.56 39.03 13.68
N ASN A 3 -21.21 39.71 12.73
CA ASN A 3 -21.60 39.22 11.41
C ASN A 3 -20.40 38.66 10.64
N LEU A 4 -20.58 37.54 9.93
CA LEU A 4 -19.80 37.19 8.73
C LEU A 4 -20.59 36.21 7.85
N LEU A 5 -21.37 36.81 6.95
CA LEU A 5 -21.49 36.49 5.52
C LEU A 5 -21.47 35.01 5.11
N PHE A 6 -22.67 34.43 5.00
CA PHE A 6 -22.98 33.39 4.01
C PHE A 6 -23.00 34.05 2.62
N TYR A 7 -22.02 33.75 1.78
CA TYR A 7 -22.12 34.00 0.34
C TYR A 7 -22.05 32.68 -0.43
N ASN A 8 -23.14 32.41 -1.15
CA ASN A 8 -23.26 31.63 -2.39
C ASN A 8 -22.64 30.22 -2.45
N LEU A 9 -23.42 29.24 -2.00
CA LEU A 9 -23.43 27.91 -2.65
C LEU A 9 -24.24 28.01 -3.95
N PRO A 10 -23.73 27.53 -5.10
CA PRO A 10 -24.50 27.53 -6.34
C PRO A 10 -25.75 26.66 -6.18
N LYS A 11 -26.92 27.18 -6.59
CA LYS A 11 -28.25 26.54 -6.58
C LYS A 11 -28.34 25.18 -7.33
N LEU A 12 -27.23 24.67 -7.87
CA LEU A 12 -27.18 23.45 -8.68
C LEU A 12 -26.98 22.15 -7.88
N ALA A 13 -26.77 22.21 -6.57
CA ALA A 13 -26.51 21.02 -5.74
C ALA A 13 -27.66 20.63 -4.79
N ILE A 14 -28.89 21.11 -5.03
CA ILE A 14 -30.06 20.81 -4.17
C ILE A 14 -31.02 19.80 -4.84
N ASN A 15 -30.98 19.62 -6.16
CA ASN A 15 -31.99 18.84 -6.88
C ASN A 15 -31.64 17.36 -7.14
N LYS A 16 -30.72 16.77 -6.36
CA LYS A 16 -30.35 15.34 -6.45
C LYS A 16 -30.33 14.61 -5.10
N LEU A 17 -31.20 15.00 -4.18
CA LEU A 17 -31.48 14.22 -2.96
C LEU A 17 -32.90 13.65 -3.00
N PRO A 18 -33.11 12.38 -2.57
CA PRO A 18 -34.44 11.78 -2.51
C PRO A 18 -35.33 12.52 -1.51
N ALA A 19 -36.60 12.73 -1.89
CA ALA A 19 -37.55 13.65 -1.24
C ALA A 19 -37.88 13.37 0.25
N HIS A 20 -37.47 12.24 0.83
CA HIS A 20 -37.81 11.87 2.20
C HIS A 20 -36.84 12.41 3.29
N LEU A 21 -35.83 13.20 2.92
CA LEU A 21 -34.82 13.75 3.85
C LEU A 21 -34.83 15.29 3.98
N ASN A 22 -35.92 15.95 3.54
CA ASN A 22 -36.10 17.41 3.61
C ASN A 22 -36.53 17.92 5.01
N SER A 23 -35.78 17.56 6.03
CA SER A 23 -35.83 18.22 7.33
C SER A 23 -34.42 18.64 7.72
N GLN A 24 -34.22 19.94 7.99
CA GLN A 24 -32.91 20.50 8.38
C GLN A 24 -32.28 19.78 9.59
N THR A 25 -33.08 19.07 10.40
CA THR A 25 -32.62 18.31 11.57
C THR A 25 -31.90 17.00 11.21
N ASN A 26 -32.14 16.42 10.04
CA ASN A 26 -31.49 15.17 9.61
C ASN A 26 -30.14 15.40 8.93
N ILE A 27 -29.98 16.54 8.23
CA ILE A 27 -28.71 16.93 7.59
C ILE A 27 -27.66 17.23 8.66
N THR A 28 -28.03 17.91 9.75
CA THR A 28 -27.15 18.17 10.88
C THR A 28 -26.76 16.91 11.65
N ARG A 29 -27.66 15.93 11.80
CA ARG A 29 -27.32 14.61 12.37
C ARG A 29 -26.38 13.80 11.48
N TYR A 30 -26.57 13.83 10.17
CA TYR A 30 -25.66 13.16 9.22
C TYR A 30 -24.25 13.75 9.26
N PHE A 31 -24.13 15.08 9.34
CA PHE A 31 -22.83 15.75 9.49
C PHE A 31 -22.20 15.56 10.89
N SER A 32 -23.01 15.47 11.95
CA SER A 32 -22.54 15.14 13.30
C SER A 32 -21.95 13.73 13.41
N ILE A 33 -22.55 12.74 12.75
CA ILE A 33 -22.07 11.35 12.72
C ILE A 33 -20.74 11.23 11.96
N ILE A 34 -20.53 12.05 10.93
CA ILE A 34 -19.25 12.12 10.19
C ILE A 34 -18.16 12.78 11.05
N SER A 35 -18.52 13.69 11.96
CA SER A 35 -17.56 14.37 12.84
C SER A 35 -17.13 13.52 14.05
N THR A 36 -17.96 12.57 14.51
CA THR A 36 -17.66 11.73 15.69
C THR A 36 -17.02 10.37 15.36
N LYS A 37 -17.05 9.92 14.09
CA LYS A 37 -16.22 8.79 13.64
C LYS A 37 -14.81 9.27 13.30
N LYS A 38 -13.95 9.18 14.31
CA LYS A 38 -12.48 9.17 14.27
C LYS A 38 -11.94 8.92 12.85
N ILE A 39 -11.48 9.99 12.21
CA ILE A 39 -10.78 9.96 10.91
C ILE A 39 -9.49 9.14 11.12
N VAL A 40 -9.57 7.87 10.77
CA VAL A 40 -8.43 6.98 10.54
C VAL A 40 -8.38 6.77 9.03
N ASN A 41 -7.40 7.44 8.41
CA ASN A 41 -6.82 7.21 7.09
C ASN A 41 -7.71 6.67 5.95
N ASN A 42 -7.97 7.58 5.01
CA ASN A 42 -8.01 7.41 3.56
C ASN A 42 -7.75 5.99 3.00
N LYS A 43 -8.84 5.25 2.81
CA LYS A 43 -9.27 4.66 1.53
C LYS A 43 -10.68 4.12 1.74
N VAL A 44 -11.68 4.97 1.53
CA VAL A 44 -13.03 4.46 1.27
C VAL A 44 -13.18 4.44 -0.24
N ASN A 45 -12.92 3.28 -0.84
CA ASN A 45 -13.55 2.95 -2.11
C ASN A 45 -15.05 2.87 -1.81
N LEU A 46 -15.77 3.97 -2.08
CA LEU A 46 -17.23 3.93 -2.08
C LEU A 46 -17.65 3.27 -3.40
N LEU A 47 -17.66 1.94 -3.42
CA LEU A 47 -18.38 1.18 -4.44
C LEU A 47 -19.87 1.37 -4.17
N LEU A 48 -20.50 2.27 -4.94
CA LEU A 48 -21.95 2.28 -5.10
C LEU A 48 -22.30 1.35 -6.27
N PRO A 49 -23.17 0.35 -6.08
CA PRO A 49 -23.57 -0.53 -7.17
C PRO A 49 -24.70 0.16 -7.94
N VAL A 50 -24.43 0.74 -9.11
CA VAL A 50 -25.47 0.98 -10.13
C VAL A 50 -24.84 0.86 -11.52
N ASN A 51 -25.49 0.06 -12.36
CA ASN A 51 -25.18 -0.30 -13.74
C ASN A 51 -24.49 0.76 -14.61
N ASN A 52 -23.55 0.26 -15.42
CA ASN A 52 -23.11 0.72 -16.74
C ASN A 52 -23.30 2.22 -17.01
N ASN A 53 -22.28 3.01 -16.66
CA ASN A 53 -21.67 4.04 -17.51
C ASN A 53 -20.51 4.69 -16.74
N HIS A 54 -19.31 4.63 -17.32
CA HIS A 54 -18.10 5.25 -16.75
C HIS A 54 -18.24 6.78 -16.77
N VAL A 55 -18.22 7.40 -15.59
CA VAL A 55 -18.01 8.86 -15.47
C VAL A 55 -16.57 9.09 -15.04
N VAL A 56 -15.73 9.52 -15.99
CA VAL A 56 -14.39 10.03 -15.73
C VAL A 56 -14.54 11.43 -15.13
N ILE A 57 -14.14 11.60 -13.86
CA ILE A 57 -14.09 12.93 -13.24
C ILE A 57 -12.68 13.50 -13.45
N ASN A 58 -12.67 14.65 -14.12
CA ASN A 58 -11.51 15.40 -14.57
C ASN A 58 -10.62 15.87 -13.39
N LYS A 59 -9.30 15.71 -13.53
CA LYS A 59 -8.26 16.19 -12.62
C LYS A 59 -8.12 17.71 -12.75
N ASN A 60 -8.92 18.48 -12.03
CA ASN A 60 -8.56 19.84 -11.60
C ASN A 60 -9.70 20.40 -10.74
N LEU A 61 -9.33 21.12 -9.67
CA LEU A 61 -10.17 21.65 -8.58
C LEU A 61 -10.25 20.72 -7.37
N LEU A 62 -9.25 20.79 -6.49
CA LEU A 62 -9.40 20.69 -5.03
C LEU A 62 -8.10 21.20 -4.38
N SER A 63 -7.97 22.53 -4.29
CA SER A 63 -7.07 23.18 -3.35
C SER A 63 -7.65 23.07 -1.94
N LEU A 64 -7.47 21.91 -1.29
CA LEU A 64 -7.80 21.74 0.12
C LEU A 64 -6.55 21.97 0.98
N SER A 65 -6.48 23.15 1.59
CA SER A 65 -5.66 23.39 2.77
C SER A 65 -6.13 22.49 3.91
N CYS A 66 -5.46 21.35 4.10
CA CYS A 66 -5.76 20.42 5.18
C CYS A 66 -5.13 20.91 6.49
N VAL A 67 -5.94 21.52 7.37
CA VAL A 67 -5.53 21.89 8.74
C VAL A 67 -5.92 20.76 9.70
N LEU A 68 -4.91 20.02 10.18
CA LEU A 68 -5.05 18.99 11.21
C LEU A 68 -4.90 19.61 12.61
N LEU A 69 -5.99 19.72 13.38
CA LEU A 69 -5.96 20.06 14.80
C LEU A 69 -5.81 18.79 15.65
N LYS A 70 -4.73 18.69 16.42
CA LYS A 70 -4.57 17.65 17.46
C LYS A 70 -4.99 18.20 18.83
N ALA A 71 -5.89 17.49 19.50
CA ALA A 71 -6.11 17.64 20.94
C ALA A 71 -4.84 17.21 21.70
N LYS A 72 -4.40 18.05 22.65
CA LYS A 72 -3.16 17.90 23.42
C LYS A 72 -3.45 17.13 24.69
N ASP A 73 -3.09 15.85 24.71
CA ASP A 73 -2.98 15.07 25.95
C ASP A 73 -1.62 15.33 26.60
N LYS A 74 -1.61 15.59 27.91
CA LYS A 74 -0.40 15.97 28.67
C LYS A 74 0.38 14.70 29.06
N GLY A 75 1.41 14.37 28.28
CA GLY A 75 2.41 13.36 28.64
C GLY A 75 3.58 13.35 27.64
N ASP A 76 4.77 13.68 28.12
CA ASP A 76 6.09 13.68 27.46
C ASP A 76 6.33 14.61 26.25
N LYS A 77 7.27 15.54 26.46
CA LYS A 77 7.76 16.53 25.48
C LYS A 77 8.58 15.87 24.37
N LYS A 78 7.94 15.19 23.42
CA LYS A 78 8.49 15.07 22.05
C LYS A 78 8.09 16.33 21.27
N LYS A 79 9.06 17.08 20.75
CA LYS A 79 8.85 18.24 19.85
C LYS A 79 7.92 17.81 18.71
N SER A 80 6.64 18.15 18.80
CA SER A 80 5.67 17.96 17.72
C SER A 80 6.07 18.88 16.57
N SER A 81 6.41 18.31 15.41
CA SER A 81 6.63 19.06 14.18
C SER A 81 5.41 19.95 13.93
N LYS A 82 5.60 21.28 13.96
CA LYS A 82 4.56 22.26 13.64
C LYS A 82 4.02 21.92 12.25
N ALA A 83 2.70 21.89 12.07
CA ALA A 83 2.09 21.68 10.77
C ALA A 83 2.57 22.79 9.81
N GLN A 84 3.48 22.44 8.90
CA GLN A 84 3.98 23.38 7.91
C GLN A 84 2.99 23.46 6.77
N HIS A 85 2.59 24.69 6.42
CA HIS A 85 1.80 24.95 5.22
C HIS A 85 2.66 24.67 3.99
N ILE A 86 2.30 23.67 3.19
CA ILE A 86 3.03 23.35 1.95
C ILE A 86 2.44 24.22 0.84
N ASN A 87 3.13 25.29 0.45
CA ASN A 87 2.80 26.05 -0.75
C ASN A 87 3.55 25.44 -1.93
N LEU A 88 2.87 24.61 -2.72
CA LEU A 88 3.48 23.97 -3.91
C LEU A 88 3.89 25.00 -4.98
N ASN A 89 3.15 26.10 -5.10
CA ASN A 89 3.37 27.13 -6.13
C ASN A 89 4.65 27.96 -5.91
N GLU A 90 5.14 28.07 -4.67
CA GLU A 90 6.38 28.80 -4.35
C GLU A 90 7.63 27.93 -4.61
N ILE A 91 7.48 26.60 -4.62
CA ILE A 91 8.57 25.63 -4.83
C ILE A 91 8.83 25.42 -6.31
N SER A 92 7.77 25.40 -7.12
CA SER A 92 7.82 25.09 -8.55
C SER A 92 8.70 26.05 -9.35
N GLU A 93 8.92 27.27 -8.86
CA GLU A 93 9.77 28.26 -9.52
C GLU A 93 11.28 27.92 -9.40
N PHE A 94 11.67 27.22 -8.33
CA PHE A 94 13.07 26.95 -8.02
C PHE A 94 13.45 25.48 -8.10
N VAL A 95 12.48 24.57 -7.97
CA VAL A 95 12.67 23.12 -7.96
C VAL A 95 11.60 22.46 -8.83
N ASP A 96 12.03 21.50 -9.65
CA ASP A 96 11.13 20.65 -10.44
C ASP A 96 10.32 19.74 -9.50
N THR A 97 9.21 20.27 -9.00
CA THR A 97 8.38 19.63 -7.97
C THR A 97 7.81 18.30 -8.48
N ASP A 98 7.45 18.23 -9.77
CA ASP A 98 6.90 17.02 -10.39
C ASP A 98 7.91 15.88 -10.44
N LYS A 99 9.18 16.18 -10.77
CA LYS A 99 10.25 15.17 -10.78
C LYS A 99 10.52 14.65 -9.37
N PHE A 100 10.54 15.55 -8.39
CA PHE A 100 10.73 15.18 -6.99
C PHE A 100 9.61 14.28 -6.47
N ILE A 101 8.35 14.63 -6.73
CA ILE A 101 7.18 13.81 -6.35
C ILE A 101 7.23 12.46 -7.04
N SER A 102 7.53 12.41 -8.34
CA SER A 102 7.64 11.16 -9.09
C SER A 102 8.72 10.22 -8.54
N GLN A 103 9.89 10.75 -8.16
CA GLN A 103 10.95 9.95 -7.53
C GLN A 103 10.55 9.42 -6.14
N MET A 104 9.82 10.23 -5.36
CA MET A 104 9.28 9.82 -4.06
C MET A 104 8.22 8.73 -4.20
N ASP A 105 7.29 8.89 -5.14
CA ASP A 105 6.26 7.89 -5.45
C ASP A 105 6.89 6.57 -5.91
N HIS A 106 7.88 6.65 -6.80
CA HIS A 106 8.62 5.47 -7.26
C HIS A 106 9.29 4.71 -6.11
N SER A 107 9.86 5.43 -5.13
CA SER A 107 10.48 4.81 -3.94
C SER A 107 9.45 4.07 -3.08
N ILE A 108 8.21 4.57 -2.99
CA ILE A 108 7.12 3.91 -2.28
C ILE A 108 6.58 2.70 -3.07
N GLU A 109 6.50 2.80 -4.39
CA GLU A 109 6.14 1.66 -5.25
C GLU A 109 7.18 0.54 -5.16
N GLU A 110 8.46 0.88 -5.18
CA GLU A 110 9.55 -0.06 -5.00
C GLU A 110 9.46 -0.77 -3.63
N LEU A 111 9.16 -0.03 -2.56
CA LEU A 111 8.90 -0.61 -1.23
C LEU A 111 7.77 -1.65 -1.27
N LYS A 112 6.64 -1.32 -1.90
CA LYS A 112 5.49 -2.23 -2.04
C LYS A 112 5.86 -3.48 -2.84
N ASN A 113 6.57 -3.30 -3.96
CA ASN A 113 7.02 -4.40 -4.81
C ASN A 113 7.99 -5.32 -4.07
N ASN A 114 8.94 -4.76 -3.32
CA ASN A 114 9.86 -5.52 -2.49
C ASN A 114 9.13 -6.31 -1.39
N PHE A 115 8.09 -5.73 -0.79
CA PHE A 115 7.26 -6.44 0.18
C PHE A 115 6.50 -7.62 -0.46
N ILE A 116 5.95 -7.46 -1.65
CA ILE A 116 5.27 -8.56 -2.37
C ILE A 116 6.26 -9.69 -2.70
N LYS A 117 7.49 -9.35 -3.11
CA LYS A 117 8.49 -10.34 -3.50
C LYS A 117 9.12 -11.08 -2.32
N HIS A 118 9.42 -10.38 -1.23
CA HIS A 118 10.28 -10.92 -0.16
C HIS A 118 9.53 -11.27 1.13
N LEU A 119 8.29 -10.81 1.34
CA LEU A 119 7.56 -10.99 2.60
C LEU A 119 6.36 -11.93 2.49
N THR A 120 6.40 -12.86 1.53
CA THR A 120 5.34 -13.85 1.37
C THR A 120 5.47 -14.91 2.46
N LEU A 121 4.45 -15.00 3.34
CA LEU A 121 4.40 -16.03 4.40
C LEU A 121 4.42 -17.45 3.84
N ARG A 122 3.88 -17.64 2.62
CA ARG A 122 3.73 -18.94 1.98
C ARG A 122 4.43 -18.95 0.63
N SER A 123 5.76 -18.82 0.65
CA SER A 123 6.61 -18.96 -0.53
C SER A 123 6.36 -20.30 -1.25
N SER A 124 6.01 -21.36 -0.49
CA SER A 124 5.79 -22.67 -1.09
C SER A 124 4.61 -22.75 -2.06
N ALA A 125 3.55 -21.98 -1.87
CA ALA A 125 2.33 -22.15 -2.68
C ALA A 125 2.42 -21.55 -4.09
N GLY A 126 3.32 -20.58 -4.32
CA GLY A 126 3.66 -20.11 -5.67
C GLY A 126 4.85 -20.86 -6.26
N SER A 127 5.83 -21.23 -5.43
CA SER A 127 7.00 -21.99 -5.88
C SER A 127 6.65 -23.40 -6.39
N ILE A 128 5.65 -24.07 -5.81
CA ILE A 128 5.22 -25.40 -6.27
C ILE A 128 4.71 -25.35 -7.72
N GLU A 129 4.06 -24.25 -8.12
CA GLU A 129 3.51 -24.11 -9.47
C GLU A 129 4.59 -24.00 -10.55
N GLN A 130 5.78 -23.52 -10.16
CA GLN A 130 6.95 -23.29 -11.02
C GLN A 130 7.88 -24.50 -11.10
N ILE A 131 7.54 -25.63 -10.45
CA ILE A 131 8.34 -26.85 -10.52
C ILE A 131 8.22 -27.43 -11.93
N SER A 132 9.36 -27.62 -12.59
CA SER A 132 9.45 -28.32 -13.86
C SER A 132 9.25 -29.82 -13.68
N VAL A 133 8.47 -30.42 -14.58
CA VAL A 133 8.16 -31.85 -14.63
C VAL A 133 8.46 -32.33 -16.05
N ASN A 134 9.32 -33.35 -16.17
CA ASN A 134 9.55 -34.00 -17.45
C ASN A 134 8.46 -35.03 -17.71
N PHE A 135 7.69 -34.82 -18.77
CA PHE A 135 6.61 -35.71 -19.19
C PHE A 135 6.71 -35.98 -20.69
N GLU A 136 6.70 -37.26 -21.08
CA GLU A 136 6.79 -37.69 -22.50
C GLU A 136 7.98 -37.13 -23.30
N GLY A 137 9.08 -36.77 -22.63
CA GLY A 137 10.30 -36.26 -23.26
C GLY A 137 10.38 -34.74 -23.38
N GLU A 138 9.34 -34.02 -22.94
CA GLU A 138 9.32 -32.55 -22.86
C GLU A 138 9.21 -32.08 -21.41
N GLU A 139 9.69 -30.86 -21.15
CA GLU A 139 9.67 -30.23 -19.83
C GLU A 139 8.45 -29.30 -19.74
N PHE A 140 7.54 -29.60 -18.81
CA PHE A 140 6.33 -28.82 -18.54
C PHE A 140 6.38 -28.21 -17.14
N MET A 141 5.67 -27.10 -16.93
CA MET A 141 5.47 -26.60 -15.58
C MET A 141 4.35 -27.36 -14.88
N LEU A 142 4.48 -27.57 -13.57
CA LEU A 142 3.47 -28.28 -12.78
C LEU A 142 2.06 -27.67 -12.95
N GLN A 143 1.96 -26.34 -13.02
CA GLN A 143 0.68 -25.64 -13.24
C GLN A 143 -0.07 -26.03 -14.52
N GLU A 144 0.63 -26.56 -15.53
CA GLU A 144 0.06 -26.93 -16.83
C GLU A 144 -0.50 -28.35 -16.80
N LEU A 145 0.09 -29.23 -15.99
CA LEU A 145 -0.29 -30.63 -15.88
C LEU A 145 -1.37 -30.89 -14.82
N VAL A 146 -1.48 -30.01 -13.80
CA VAL A 146 -2.39 -30.21 -12.67
C VAL A 146 -3.24 -28.99 -12.33
N GLN A 147 -4.46 -29.25 -11.86
CA GLN A 147 -5.28 -28.22 -11.24
C GLN A 147 -4.92 -28.10 -9.75
N ILE A 148 -4.47 -26.91 -9.34
CA ILE A 148 -3.96 -26.64 -8.00
C ILE A 148 -5.04 -26.01 -7.13
N VAL A 149 -5.48 -26.73 -6.09
CA VAL A 149 -6.44 -26.23 -5.09
C VAL A 149 -5.72 -26.01 -3.76
N ARG A 150 -5.70 -24.76 -3.30
CA ARG A 150 -4.98 -24.34 -2.11
C ARG A 150 -5.86 -24.43 -0.86
N LYS A 151 -5.44 -25.19 0.14
CA LYS A 151 -6.03 -25.19 1.49
C LYS A 151 -5.01 -24.66 2.52
N PRO A 152 -5.45 -24.18 3.70
CA PRO A 152 -4.54 -23.57 4.69
C PRO A 152 -3.41 -24.50 5.19
N LYS A 153 -3.64 -25.82 5.25
CA LYS A 153 -2.69 -26.80 5.78
C LYS A 153 -2.13 -27.75 4.72
N MET A 154 -2.70 -27.76 3.51
CA MET A 154 -2.34 -28.69 2.45
C MET A 154 -2.62 -28.06 1.08
N ILE A 155 -1.88 -28.48 0.07
CA ILE A 155 -2.20 -28.23 -1.33
C ILE A 155 -2.76 -29.52 -1.90
N VAL A 156 -3.84 -29.41 -2.66
CA VAL A 156 -4.44 -30.53 -3.38
C VAL A 156 -4.14 -30.32 -4.86
N LEU A 157 -3.45 -31.27 -5.48
CA LEU A 157 -3.18 -31.28 -6.92
C LEU A 157 -4.09 -32.31 -7.56
N ASN A 158 -4.99 -31.87 -8.45
CA ASN A 158 -5.82 -32.78 -9.22
C ASN A 158 -5.14 -33.04 -10.58
N VAL A 159 -4.77 -34.29 -10.82
CA VAL A 159 -4.08 -34.77 -12.03
C VAL A 159 -5.05 -35.45 -13.01
N THR A 160 -6.32 -35.03 -13.00
CA THR A 160 -7.38 -35.70 -13.78
C THR A 160 -7.18 -35.59 -15.29
N THR A 161 -6.47 -34.56 -15.75
CA THR A 161 -6.21 -34.31 -17.18
C THR A 161 -5.15 -35.27 -17.74
N PHE A 162 -4.13 -35.60 -16.94
CA PHE A 162 -2.99 -36.42 -17.34
C PHE A 162 -2.60 -37.43 -16.24
N PRO A 163 -3.44 -38.45 -15.97
CA PRO A 163 -3.18 -39.41 -14.89
C PRO A 163 -1.85 -40.18 -15.06
N GLN A 164 -1.35 -40.29 -16.29
CA GLN A 164 -0.06 -40.92 -16.60
C GLN A 164 1.16 -40.08 -16.21
N ALA A 165 0.99 -38.77 -15.94
CA ALA A 165 2.06 -37.86 -15.52
C ALA A 165 2.33 -37.90 -14.00
N LEU A 166 1.48 -38.63 -13.26
CA LEU A 166 1.48 -38.69 -11.81
C LEU A 166 2.83 -39.14 -11.19
N PRO A 167 3.51 -40.21 -11.67
CA PRO A 167 4.79 -40.61 -11.09
C PRO A 167 5.89 -39.56 -11.30
N GLN A 168 5.93 -38.91 -12.47
CA GLN A 168 6.92 -37.87 -12.75
C GLN A 168 6.67 -36.62 -11.88
N ILE A 169 5.40 -36.30 -11.60
CA ILE A 169 5.03 -35.20 -10.70
C ILE A 169 5.49 -35.47 -9.27
N ILE A 170 5.30 -36.69 -8.76
CA ILE A 170 5.75 -37.06 -7.41
C ILE A 170 7.27 -36.91 -7.31
N GLU A 171 8.01 -37.46 -8.28
CA GLU A 171 9.46 -37.39 -8.31
C GLU A 171 9.97 -35.93 -8.42
N ALA A 172 9.32 -35.09 -9.22
CA ALA A 172 9.66 -33.68 -9.33
C ALA A 172 9.42 -32.91 -8.02
N LEU A 173 8.32 -33.22 -7.30
CA LEU A 173 8.03 -32.62 -5.99
C LEU A 173 9.07 -33.00 -4.94
N GLU A 174 9.53 -34.26 -4.93
CA GLU A 174 10.59 -34.71 -4.01
C GLU A 174 11.94 -34.07 -4.35
N LYS A 175 12.29 -33.97 -5.64
CA LYS A 175 13.52 -33.33 -6.12
C LYS A 175 13.56 -31.81 -5.95
N SER A 176 12.40 -31.15 -5.78
CA SER A 176 12.30 -29.69 -5.64
C SER A 176 13.02 -29.10 -4.42
N GLY A 177 13.51 -29.93 -3.49
CA GLY A 177 14.25 -29.51 -2.30
C GLY A 177 13.35 -28.89 -1.22
N MET A 178 12.03 -29.00 -1.37
CA MET A 178 11.06 -28.41 -0.46
C MET A 178 10.67 -29.33 0.72
N ASN A 179 11.24 -30.54 0.79
CA ASN A 179 10.96 -31.56 1.83
C ASN A 179 9.46 -31.77 2.06
N LEU A 180 8.70 -31.88 0.96
CA LEU A 180 7.26 -32.13 0.97
C LEU A 180 7.01 -33.63 0.85
N ASN A 181 6.03 -34.14 1.59
CA ASN A 181 5.64 -35.55 1.55
C ASN A 181 4.28 -35.70 0.83
N PRO A 182 4.24 -35.77 -0.50
CA PRO A 182 2.99 -35.93 -1.23
C PRO A 182 2.32 -37.28 -0.93
N GLN A 183 1.01 -37.28 -0.72
CA GLN A 183 0.19 -38.48 -0.55
C GLN A 183 -0.75 -38.62 -1.74
N GLN A 184 -0.66 -39.72 -2.47
CA GLN A 184 -1.53 -40.02 -3.60
C GLN A 184 -2.85 -40.66 -3.15
N ASP A 185 -3.96 -40.21 -3.73
CA ASP A 185 -5.28 -40.81 -3.64
C ASP A 185 -5.91 -40.83 -5.05
N GLY A 186 -5.83 -41.98 -5.72
CA GLY A 186 -6.25 -42.12 -7.11
C GLY A 186 -5.54 -41.13 -8.04
N THR A 187 -6.28 -40.17 -8.60
CA THR A 187 -5.81 -39.10 -9.49
C THR A 187 -5.52 -37.78 -8.77
N THR A 188 -5.60 -37.75 -7.44
CA THR A 188 -5.40 -36.54 -6.63
C THR A 188 -4.18 -36.72 -5.72
N LEU A 189 -3.40 -35.65 -5.57
CA LEU A 189 -2.22 -35.60 -4.71
C LEU A 189 -2.46 -34.62 -3.56
N PHE A 190 -2.27 -35.08 -2.33
CA PHE A 190 -2.30 -34.26 -1.12
C PHE A 190 -0.90 -33.92 -0.68
N VAL A 191 -0.53 -32.64 -0.74
CA VAL A 191 0.78 -32.14 -0.33
C VAL A 191 0.61 -31.39 1.00
N PRO A 192 0.98 -32.00 2.15
CA PRO A 192 0.93 -31.32 3.43
C PRO A 192 1.99 -30.22 3.46
N LEU A 193 1.57 -29.00 3.81
CA LEU A 193 2.49 -27.89 3.96
C LEU A 193 2.94 -27.77 5.42
N PRO A 194 4.24 -27.65 5.70
CA PRO A 194 4.70 -27.38 7.06
C PRO A 194 4.09 -26.06 7.56
N LYS A 195 3.76 -26.03 8.85
CA LYS A 195 3.28 -24.80 9.48
C LYS A 195 4.43 -23.79 9.51
N VAL A 196 4.12 -22.55 9.13
CA VAL A 196 5.05 -21.43 9.35
C VAL A 196 5.28 -21.24 10.84
N THR A 197 6.52 -21.47 11.30
CA THR A 197 6.91 -21.30 12.69
C THR A 197 6.88 -19.82 13.08
N LYS A 198 6.75 -19.53 14.38
CA LYS A 198 6.81 -18.16 14.90
C LYS A 198 8.15 -17.50 14.57
N GLU A 199 9.24 -18.26 14.68
CA GLU A 199 10.60 -17.80 14.32
C GLU A 199 10.70 -17.36 12.87
N HIS A 200 10.08 -18.09 11.94
CA HIS A 200 10.06 -17.71 10.53
C HIS A 200 9.30 -16.39 10.30
N ARG A 201 8.15 -16.23 10.97
CA ARG A 201 7.36 -14.97 10.92
C ARG A 201 8.13 -13.79 11.50
N GLU A 202 8.84 -14.00 12.61
CA GLU A 202 9.71 -12.98 13.20
C GLU A 202 10.89 -12.63 12.28
N GLY A 203 11.46 -13.63 11.59
CA GLY A 203 12.48 -13.43 10.55
C GLY A 203 11.99 -12.56 9.39
N LEU A 204 10.79 -12.83 8.88
CA LEU A 204 10.15 -11.99 7.85
C LEU A 204 9.87 -10.57 8.35
N ALA A 205 9.42 -10.41 9.61
CA ALA A 205 9.20 -9.08 10.19
C ALA A 205 10.51 -8.28 10.33
N LYS A 206 11.63 -8.94 10.66
CA LYS A 206 12.97 -8.32 10.65
C LYS A 206 13.40 -7.92 9.24
N ASN A 207 13.17 -8.78 8.25
CA ASN A 207 13.47 -8.48 6.85
C ASN A 207 12.65 -7.28 6.34
N ALA A 208 11.36 -7.21 6.69
CA ALA A 208 10.49 -6.09 6.35
C ALA A 208 11.07 -4.75 6.86
N LYS A 209 11.61 -4.75 8.08
CA LYS A 209 12.27 -3.58 8.66
C LYS A 209 13.54 -3.20 7.89
N ALA A 210 14.34 -4.18 7.45
CA ALA A 210 15.55 -3.92 6.65
C ALA A 210 15.21 -3.28 5.30
N ILE A 211 14.18 -3.79 4.60
CA ILE A 211 13.70 -3.23 3.33
C ILE A 211 13.17 -1.80 3.52
N TYR A 212 12.40 -1.57 4.58
CA TYR A 212 11.92 -0.22 4.92
C TYR A 212 13.06 0.76 5.20
N ILE A 213 14.12 0.34 5.93
CA ILE A 213 15.28 1.21 6.21
C ILE A 213 15.90 1.68 4.90
N LYS A 214 16.08 0.78 3.93
CA LYS A 214 16.59 1.12 2.59
C LYS A 214 15.69 2.15 1.88
N CYS A 215 14.37 1.94 1.87
CA CYS A 215 13.43 2.90 1.28
C CYS A 215 13.50 4.27 1.97
N ARG A 216 13.49 4.30 3.31
CA ARG A 216 13.59 5.55 4.08
C ARG A 216 14.88 6.31 3.79
N ASP A 217 16.00 5.59 3.67
CA ASP A 217 17.28 6.21 3.37
C ASP A 217 17.31 6.72 1.91
N ASN A 218 16.71 6.00 0.95
CA ASN A 218 16.49 6.48 -0.43
C ASN A 218 15.66 7.79 -0.47
N LEU A 219 14.56 7.88 0.29
CA LEU A 219 13.75 9.10 0.39
C LEU A 219 14.58 10.29 0.90
N LYS A 220 15.47 10.05 1.89
CA LYS A 220 16.38 11.09 2.40
C LYS A 220 17.42 11.47 1.35
N ASP A 221 17.93 10.53 0.59
CA ASP A 221 18.92 10.78 -0.44
C ASP A 221 18.34 11.60 -1.60
N ILE A 222 17.11 11.33 -2.04
CA ILE A 222 16.40 12.15 -3.03
C ILE A 222 16.29 13.60 -2.54
N LYS A 223 15.84 13.80 -1.30
CA LYS A 223 15.78 15.13 -0.68
C LYS A 223 17.16 15.80 -0.65
N ASN A 224 18.19 15.09 -0.20
CA ASN A 224 19.54 15.63 -0.09
C ASN A 224 20.13 16.01 -1.45
N LYS A 225 19.81 15.27 -2.52
CA LYS A 225 20.19 15.61 -3.90
C LYS A 225 19.52 16.92 -4.33
N GLU A 226 18.22 17.08 -4.11
CA GLU A 226 17.52 18.32 -4.46
C GLU A 226 18.03 19.53 -3.66
N LEU A 227 18.32 19.35 -2.36
CA LEU A 227 18.91 20.41 -1.55
C LEU A 227 20.31 20.82 -2.04
N LYS A 228 21.12 19.87 -2.53
CA LYS A 228 22.43 20.18 -3.15
C LYS A 228 22.23 20.93 -4.47
N ASN A 229 21.24 20.57 -5.28
CA ASN A 229 20.92 21.25 -6.53
C ASN A 229 20.46 22.69 -6.27
N LEU A 230 19.63 22.90 -5.25
CA LEU A 230 19.16 24.22 -4.83
C LEU A 230 20.33 25.15 -4.44
N LYS A 231 21.30 24.64 -3.68
CA LYS A 231 22.49 25.41 -3.26
C LYS A 231 23.44 25.79 -4.39
N LYS A 232 23.43 25.05 -5.51
CA LYS A 232 24.25 25.36 -6.69
C LYS A 232 23.67 26.51 -7.52
N LYS A 233 22.38 26.81 -7.38
CA LYS A 233 21.72 27.91 -8.09
C LYS A 233 22.08 29.22 -7.38
N THR A 234 22.87 30.07 -8.04
CA THR A 234 23.35 31.37 -7.52
C THR A 234 22.29 32.47 -7.54
N SER A 235 21.12 32.22 -8.12
CA SER A 235 20.05 33.19 -8.35
C SER A 235 19.01 33.28 -7.21
N ILE A 236 19.21 32.59 -6.08
CA ILE A 236 18.18 32.43 -5.04
C ILE A 236 18.64 33.11 -3.74
N SER A 237 17.75 33.90 -3.12
CA SER A 237 18.01 34.52 -1.81
C SER A 237 18.06 33.47 -0.69
N GLU A 238 18.87 33.71 0.34
CA GLU A 238 19.01 32.81 1.50
C GLU A 238 17.67 32.53 2.20
N ASP A 239 16.81 33.55 2.31
CA ASP A 239 15.46 33.41 2.87
C ASP A 239 14.57 32.47 2.05
N GLN A 240 14.67 32.54 0.72
CA GLN A 240 13.93 31.65 -0.19
C GLN A 240 14.45 30.21 -0.07
N VAL A 241 15.77 30.02 -0.03
CA VAL A 241 16.38 28.70 0.19
C VAL A 241 15.87 28.07 1.49
N ARG A 242 15.78 28.84 2.57
CA ARG A 242 15.27 28.36 3.86
C ARG A 242 13.79 27.95 3.79
N ARG A 243 12.96 28.69 3.05
CA ARG A 243 11.54 28.34 2.85
C ARG A 243 11.38 27.05 2.04
N VAL A 244 12.05 26.95 0.90
CA VAL A 244 12.03 25.76 0.03
C VAL A 244 12.53 24.53 0.78
N HIS A 245 13.62 24.67 1.56
CA HIS A 245 14.11 23.58 2.40
C HIS A 245 13.04 23.08 3.39
N GLY A 246 12.34 24.00 4.07
CA GLY A 246 11.25 23.63 4.97
C GLY A 246 10.16 22.83 4.26
N GLN A 247 9.76 23.27 3.07
CA GLN A 247 8.72 22.59 2.31
C GLN A 247 9.15 21.21 1.77
N LEU A 248 10.39 21.07 1.28
CA LEU A 248 10.94 19.76 0.90
C LEU A 248 11.02 18.81 2.09
N GLU A 249 11.38 19.31 3.28
CA GLU A 249 11.37 18.53 4.52
C GLU A 249 9.94 18.08 4.87
N ALA A 250 8.95 18.95 4.75
CA ALA A 250 7.55 18.63 5.03
C ALA A 250 7.00 17.56 4.07
N ILE A 251 7.35 17.63 2.78
CA ILE A 251 6.96 16.61 1.79
C ILE A 251 7.65 15.28 2.13
N CYS A 252 8.96 15.29 2.37
CA CYS A 252 9.70 14.09 2.75
C CYS A 252 9.15 13.44 4.03
N GLU A 253 8.82 14.23 5.06
CA GLU A 253 8.23 13.73 6.31
C GLU A 253 6.86 13.08 6.08
N LYS A 254 6.07 13.55 5.10
CA LYS A 254 4.81 12.88 4.73
C LYS A 254 5.05 11.51 4.10
N TYR A 255 5.95 11.41 3.13
CA TYR A 255 6.30 10.14 2.49
C TYR A 255 6.90 9.12 3.47
N ILE A 256 7.72 9.56 4.41
CA ILE A 256 8.26 8.70 5.47
C ILE A 256 7.12 8.17 6.36
N LYS A 257 6.15 9.01 6.73
CA LYS A 257 4.97 8.57 7.51
C LYS A 257 4.12 7.57 6.73
N ASP A 258 3.96 7.77 5.43
CA ASP A 258 3.23 6.81 4.60
C ASP A 258 3.97 5.46 4.53
N ALA A 259 5.30 5.48 4.40
CA ALA A 259 6.14 4.28 4.48
C ALA A 259 6.04 3.58 5.85
N ASP A 260 5.99 4.34 6.95
CA ASP A 260 5.80 3.82 8.31
C ASP A 260 4.47 3.07 8.43
N VAL A 261 3.39 3.66 7.91
CA VAL A 261 2.05 3.03 7.93
C VAL A 261 2.04 1.74 7.12
N ILE A 262 2.71 1.71 5.96
CA ILE A 262 2.82 0.49 5.14
C ILE A 262 3.60 -0.60 5.88
N LEU A 263 4.72 -0.25 6.53
CA LEU A 263 5.49 -1.18 7.35
C LEU A 263 4.65 -1.73 8.50
N ASP A 264 4.01 -0.86 9.29
CA ASP A 264 3.24 -1.27 10.47
C ASP A 264 2.10 -2.21 10.09
N THR A 265 1.42 -1.91 8.98
CA THR A 265 0.35 -2.75 8.44
C THR A 265 0.88 -4.13 8.08
N LYS A 266 2.03 -4.20 7.39
CA LYS A 266 2.63 -5.46 6.99
C LYS A 266 3.24 -6.25 8.15
N GLN A 267 3.88 -5.60 9.11
CA GLN A 267 4.41 -6.28 10.29
C GLN A 267 3.28 -6.89 11.14
N LYS A 268 2.17 -6.16 11.31
CA LYS A 268 0.98 -6.69 11.99
C LYS A 268 0.41 -7.89 11.25
N ASP A 269 0.36 -7.85 9.92
CA ASP A 269 -0.11 -8.96 9.09
C ASP A 269 0.76 -10.21 9.26
N LEU A 270 2.09 -10.06 9.25
CA LEU A 270 3.04 -11.15 9.42
C LEU A 270 3.01 -11.80 10.82
N LEU A 271 2.76 -10.99 11.85
CA LEU A 271 2.75 -11.44 13.25
C LEU A 271 1.38 -11.90 13.75
N LYS A 272 0.30 -11.61 13.02
CA LYS A 272 -1.03 -12.12 13.34
C LYS A 272 -1.01 -13.65 13.32
N THR A 273 -1.34 -14.23 14.47
CA THR A 273 -1.51 -15.67 14.60
C THR A 273 -2.96 -15.96 14.25
N GLU A 274 -3.19 -16.81 13.25
CA GLU A 274 -4.50 -17.44 12.99
C GLU A 274 -4.69 -18.64 13.92
#